data_AF-A0A0D6ZZC7-F1
#
_entry.id   AF-A0A0D6ZZC7-F1
#
_cell.length_a   1.000
_cell.length_b   1.000
_cell.length_c   1.000
_cell.angle_alpha   90.00
_cell.angle_beta   90.00
_cell.angle_gamma   90.00
#
_symmetry.space_group_name_H-M   'P 1'
#
loop_
_entity.id
_entity.type
_entity.pdbx_description
1 polymer ?
#
loop_
_entity_poly.entity_id
_entity_poly.type
_entity_poly.pdbx_seq_one_letter_code
_entity_poly.pdbx_strand_id
1 'polypeptide(L)'
;MNDNNLERYSTIILDEAHERTLATDILMGLLKNLSKRRPDLKIIIMSATLDAVKFQKYFSVRSDGLAPLFKVPGRTHPVEIFYTQEPEPDYVEAAMRTVLMIHRAEDPGDVLLFLTGEEEIEETCHGPPGRKVVVSTNIAETSLTIDGIVYVVDPGFSKQKVYNPRIRVESLLVSPISKSSAQQRAGRAGRTRPGKCFRLYTEKDFMSELEEQTYPEILRCNLANTVLELVKLGIKDLVKFDYVDAPAPETLMRALELLNFLAALDDDGNLTPLGSMMAEFPLDPQVRRF
;
A
#
# COMPACT_ATOMS: atom_id res chain seq x y z
N MET A 1 6.44 15.46 23.15
CA MET A 1 5.42 14.88 24.06
C MET A 1 5.11 13.48 23.53
N ASN A 2 5.90 12.48 23.92
CA ASN A 2 5.83 11.13 23.33
C ASN A 2 5.09 10.19 24.30
N ASP A 3 3.81 9.98 24.05
CA ASP A 3 3.00 9.00 24.78
C ASP A 3 3.25 7.59 24.19
N ASN A 4 4.27 6.91 24.71
CA ASN A 4 4.62 5.55 24.28
C ASN A 4 3.57 4.49 24.69
N ASN A 5 2.65 4.86 25.58
CA ASN A 5 1.60 3.98 26.09
C ASN A 5 0.26 4.19 25.39
N LEU A 6 0.14 5.22 24.55
CA LEU A 6 -1.07 5.60 23.84
C LEU A 6 -2.28 5.70 24.79
N GLU A 7 -2.08 6.30 25.98
CA GLU A 7 -3.05 6.38 27.08
C GLU A 7 -4.35 7.08 26.71
N ARG A 8 -4.31 7.93 25.68
CA ARG A 8 -5.49 8.61 25.15
C ARG A 8 -6.46 7.69 24.40
N TYR A 9 -6.03 6.48 24.04
CA TYR A 9 -6.79 5.57 23.19
C TYR A 9 -7.15 4.29 23.96
N SER A 10 -8.43 3.94 23.97
CA SER A 10 -8.92 2.64 24.46
C SER A 10 -9.02 1.60 23.34
N THR A 11 -9.06 2.04 22.08
CA THR A 11 -9.14 1.17 20.90
C THR A 11 -8.36 1.81 19.75
N ILE A 12 -7.58 1.01 19.04
CA ILE A 12 -6.84 1.40 17.84
C ILE A 12 -7.27 0.49 16.70
N ILE A 13 -7.59 1.09 15.56
CA ILE A 13 -7.97 0.39 14.33
C ILE A 13 -6.91 0.71 13.29
N LEU A 14 -6.24 -0.32 12.78
CA LEU A 14 -5.38 -0.21 11.61
C LEU A 14 -6.18 -0.65 10.39
N ASP A 15 -6.54 0.32 9.58
CA ASP A 15 -7.22 0.07 8.31
C ASP A 15 -6.22 -0.20 7.18
N GLU A 16 -6.69 -0.85 6.12
CA GLU A 16 -5.92 -1.14 4.91
C GLU A 16 -4.56 -1.80 5.17
N ALA A 17 -4.48 -2.67 6.19
CA ALA A 17 -3.23 -3.33 6.59
C ALA A 17 -2.62 -4.18 5.48
N HIS A 18 -3.40 -4.51 4.45
CA HIS A 18 -2.93 -5.22 3.27
C HIS A 18 -2.05 -4.38 2.32
N GLU A 19 -2.02 -3.05 2.46
CA GLU A 19 -1.09 -2.20 1.69
C GLU A 19 0.37 -2.36 2.15
N ARG A 20 0.58 -2.91 3.36
CA ARG A 20 1.92 -3.26 3.90
C ARG A 20 2.94 -2.13 3.77
N THR A 21 2.50 -0.91 4.10
CA THR A 21 3.37 0.27 4.15
C THR A 21 4.35 0.19 5.32
N LEU A 22 5.48 0.89 5.22
CA LEU A 22 6.47 0.95 6.30
C LEU A 22 5.85 1.36 7.64
N ALA A 23 5.04 2.43 7.64
CA ALA A 23 4.44 2.96 8.85
C ALA A 23 3.50 1.95 9.51
N THR A 24 2.65 1.28 8.72
CA THR A 24 1.70 0.28 9.23
C THR A 24 2.43 -0.95 9.79
N ASP A 25 3.46 -1.44 9.11
CA ASP A 25 4.25 -2.59 9.57
C ASP A 25 4.99 -2.32 10.89
N ILE A 26 5.58 -1.14 11.03
CA ILE A 26 6.25 -0.72 12.26
C ILE A 26 5.25 -0.52 13.39
N LEU A 27 4.11 0.12 13.10
CA LEU A 27 3.04 0.32 14.06
C LEU A 27 2.48 -1.02 14.56
N MET A 28 2.34 -2.03 13.70
CA MET A 28 1.94 -3.38 14.11
C MET A 28 2.92 -3.98 15.14
N GLY A 29 4.23 -3.86 14.94
CA GLY A 29 5.24 -4.31 15.90
C GLY A 29 5.21 -3.56 17.24
N LEU A 30 5.02 -2.25 17.18
CA LEU A 30 4.87 -1.42 18.38
C LEU A 30 3.59 -1.79 19.16
N LEU A 31 2.46 -1.92 18.46
CA LEU A 31 1.16 -2.28 19.06
C LEU A 31 1.15 -3.69 19.63
N LYS A 32 1.83 -4.65 18.97
CA LYS A 32 1.97 -6.01 19.49
C LYS A 32 2.73 -6.05 20.82
N ASN A 33 3.75 -5.20 20.98
CA ASN A 33 4.47 -5.07 22.26
C ASN A 33 3.70 -4.24 23.29
N LEU A 34 2.89 -3.28 22.84
CA LEU A 34 2.01 -2.50 23.71
C LEU A 34 0.87 -3.37 24.27
N SER A 35 0.26 -4.25 23.47
CA SER A 35 -0.84 -5.12 23.90
C SER A 35 -0.46 -6.09 25.03
N LYS A 36 0.83 -6.46 25.13
CA LYS A 36 1.40 -7.22 26.25
C LYS A 36 1.39 -6.43 27.56
N ARG A 37 1.54 -5.10 27.48
CA ARG A 37 1.65 -4.17 28.62
C ARG A 37 0.30 -3.50 28.98
N ARG A 38 -0.57 -3.32 27.98
CA ARG A 38 -1.90 -2.71 28.09
C ARG A 38 -2.97 -3.75 27.74
N PRO A 39 -3.36 -4.63 28.69
CA PRO A 39 -4.37 -5.66 28.44
C PRO A 39 -5.77 -5.08 28.21
N ASP A 40 -5.99 -3.82 28.57
CA ASP A 40 -7.19 -3.03 28.36
C ASP A 40 -7.31 -2.45 26.94
N LEU A 41 -6.19 -2.28 26.23
CA LEU A 41 -6.17 -1.73 24.88
C LEU A 41 -6.72 -2.75 23.87
N LYS A 42 -7.71 -2.34 23.07
CA LYS A 42 -8.22 -3.14 21.95
C LYS A 42 -7.52 -2.74 20.65
N ILE A 43 -7.08 -3.73 19.88
CA ILE A 43 -6.45 -3.52 18.57
C ILE A 43 -7.26 -4.28 17.53
N ILE A 44 -7.65 -3.59 16.45
CA ILE A 44 -8.36 -4.16 15.32
C ILE A 44 -7.49 -3.96 14.08
N ILE A 45 -7.21 -5.03 13.36
CA ILE A 45 -6.48 -5.00 12.08
C ILE A 45 -7.49 -5.31 10.97
N MET A 46 -7.74 -4.33 10.11
CA MET A 46 -8.64 -4.47 8.96
C MET A 46 -7.81 -4.69 7.69
N SER A 47 -8.24 -5.65 6.87
CA SER A 47 -7.58 -6.04 5.64
C SER A 47 -8.60 -6.53 4.63
N ALA A 48 -8.45 -6.13 3.37
CA ALA A 48 -9.31 -6.55 2.27
C ALA A 48 -8.82 -7.86 1.60
N THR A 49 -7.64 -8.38 1.97
CA THR A 49 -6.98 -9.49 1.26
C THR A 49 -6.92 -10.78 2.08
N LEU A 50 -6.50 -11.85 1.42
CA LEU A 50 -6.34 -13.20 1.99
C LEU A 50 -5.24 -13.30 3.06
N ASP A 51 -4.45 -12.24 3.27
CA ASP A 51 -3.31 -12.23 4.22
C ASP A 51 -3.75 -12.15 5.70
N ALA A 52 -5.07 -12.19 5.96
CA ALA A 52 -5.65 -12.20 7.29
C ALA A 52 -5.11 -13.33 8.19
N VAL A 53 -4.73 -14.48 7.61
CA VAL A 53 -4.12 -15.60 8.36
C VAL A 53 -2.73 -15.25 8.87
N LYS A 54 -1.94 -14.49 8.09
CA LYS A 54 -0.61 -14.03 8.49
C LYS A 54 -0.72 -13.08 9.68
N PHE A 55 -1.61 -12.09 9.59
CA PHE A 55 -1.87 -11.18 10.71
C PHE A 55 -2.43 -11.89 11.94
N GLN A 56 -3.34 -12.85 11.75
CA GLN A 56 -3.87 -13.67 12.84
C GLN A 56 -2.75 -14.35 13.62
N LYS A 57 -1.86 -15.07 12.92
CA LYS A 57 -0.70 -15.74 13.53
C LYS A 57 0.24 -14.74 14.19
N TYR A 58 0.54 -13.64 13.52
CA TYR A 58 1.45 -12.62 14.04
C TYR A 58 0.96 -11.97 15.33
N PHE A 59 -0.34 -11.69 15.45
CA PHE A 59 -0.97 -11.13 16.66
C PHE A 59 -1.46 -12.18 17.66
N SER A 60 -1.12 -13.46 17.49
CA SER A 60 -1.40 -14.52 18.46
C SER A 60 -0.42 -14.45 19.63
N VAL A 61 -0.54 -13.38 20.44
CA VAL A 61 0.40 -13.04 21.52
C VAL A 61 0.04 -13.73 22.84
N ARG A 62 -1.22 -14.08 23.03
CA ARG A 62 -1.73 -14.69 24.27
C ARG A 62 -1.68 -16.22 24.16
N SER A 63 -1.42 -16.88 25.29
CA SER A 63 -1.27 -18.33 25.41
C SER A 63 -2.58 -19.12 25.24
N ASP A 64 -3.70 -18.43 25.03
CA ASP A 64 -5.06 -18.97 24.94
C ASP A 64 -5.54 -19.26 23.50
N GLY A 65 -4.73 -18.96 22.47
CA GLY A 65 -4.99 -19.41 21.10
C GLY A 65 -4.69 -18.38 20.03
N LEU A 66 -5.18 -18.64 18.82
CA LEU A 66 -5.05 -17.71 17.70
C LEU A 66 -5.89 -16.45 17.95
N ALA A 67 -5.40 -15.30 17.48
CA ALA A 67 -6.18 -14.06 17.49
C ALA A 67 -7.55 -14.28 16.80
N PRO A 68 -8.66 -13.72 17.29
CA PRO A 68 -9.96 -13.88 16.65
C PRO A 68 -9.94 -13.32 15.22
N LEU A 69 -10.40 -14.12 14.25
CA LEU A 69 -10.53 -13.69 12.86
C LEU A 69 -12.02 -13.53 12.53
N PHE A 70 -12.44 -12.30 12.23
CA PHE A 70 -13.79 -11.99 11.80
C PHE A 70 -13.80 -11.73 10.29
N LYS A 71 -14.54 -12.55 9.53
CA LYS A 71 -14.71 -12.37 8.09
C LYS A 71 -16.08 -11.75 7.81
N VAL A 72 -16.07 -10.56 7.23
CA VAL A 72 -17.29 -9.94 6.70
C VAL A 72 -17.46 -10.42 5.26
N PRO A 73 -18.56 -11.11 4.91
CA PRO A 73 -18.81 -11.49 3.53
C PRO A 73 -18.97 -10.23 2.68
N GLY A 74 -18.23 -10.17 1.57
CA GLY A 74 -18.35 -9.07 0.62
C GLY A 74 -19.77 -8.99 0.04
N ARG A 75 -20.33 -7.78 -0.05
CA ARG A 75 -21.61 -7.51 -0.71
C ARG A 75 -21.40 -7.11 -2.18
N THR A 76 -20.48 -7.76 -2.87
CA THR A 76 -20.17 -7.44 -4.26
C THR A 76 -21.05 -8.25 -5.19
N HIS A 77 -21.71 -7.56 -6.11
CA HIS A 77 -22.37 -8.15 -7.26
C HIS A 77 -21.34 -8.76 -8.22
N PRO A 78 -21.73 -9.74 -9.05
CA PRO A 78 -20.82 -10.35 -10.01
C PRO A 78 -20.25 -9.31 -10.98
N VAL A 79 -18.96 -9.44 -11.28
CA VAL A 79 -18.23 -8.61 -12.24
C VAL A 79 -17.71 -9.50 -13.36
N GLU A 80 -18.10 -9.21 -14.58
CA GLU A 80 -17.62 -9.91 -15.78
C GLU A 80 -16.24 -9.36 -16.17
N ILE A 81 -15.27 -10.25 -16.42
CA ILE A 81 -13.87 -9.88 -16.68
C ILE A 81 -13.57 -10.09 -18.16
N PHE A 82 -13.05 -9.04 -18.81
CA PHE A 82 -12.58 -9.06 -20.19
C PHE A 82 -11.08 -8.82 -20.21
N TYR A 83 -10.36 -9.56 -21.05
CA TYR A 83 -8.93 -9.39 -21.30
C TYR A 83 -8.71 -9.02 -22.77
N THR A 84 -7.64 -8.29 -23.05
CA THR A 84 -7.19 -8.12 -24.44
C THR A 84 -6.64 -9.43 -24.98
N GLN A 85 -6.72 -9.60 -26.31
CA GLN A 85 -6.17 -10.79 -26.98
C GLN A 85 -4.65 -10.68 -27.13
N GLU A 86 -4.14 -9.46 -27.28
CA GLU A 86 -2.72 -9.15 -27.43
C GLU A 86 -2.32 -8.04 -26.45
N PRO A 87 -1.03 -7.97 -26.05
CA PRO A 87 -0.53 -6.87 -25.22
C PRO A 87 -0.67 -5.51 -25.92
N GLU A 88 -1.18 -4.51 -25.21
CA GLU A 88 -1.30 -3.14 -25.73
C GLU A 88 0.01 -2.37 -25.48
N PRO A 89 0.70 -1.86 -26.52
CA PRO A 89 1.96 -1.15 -26.36
C PRO A 89 1.77 0.25 -25.75
N ASP A 90 0.64 0.90 -26.04
CA ASP A 90 0.21 2.16 -25.45
C ASP A 90 -1.08 1.94 -24.67
N TYR A 91 -0.94 1.74 -23.36
CA TYR A 91 -2.08 1.48 -22.49
C TYR A 91 -2.98 2.70 -22.28
N VAL A 92 -2.46 3.93 -22.47
CA VAL A 92 -3.24 5.16 -22.29
C VAL A 92 -4.20 5.32 -23.47
N GLU A 93 -3.71 5.15 -24.70
CA GLU A 93 -4.55 5.17 -25.90
C GLU A 93 -5.59 4.03 -25.87
N ALA A 94 -5.15 2.80 -25.54
CA ALA A 94 -6.04 1.65 -25.42
C ALA A 94 -7.12 1.85 -24.34
N ALA A 95 -6.78 2.50 -23.22
CA ALA A 95 -7.72 2.86 -22.18
C ALA A 95 -8.78 3.84 -22.69
N MET A 96 -8.37 4.93 -23.34
CA MET A 96 -9.30 5.91 -23.91
C MET A 96 -10.23 5.27 -24.95
N ARG A 97 -9.68 4.45 -25.86
CA ARG A 97 -10.47 3.69 -26.86
C ARG A 97 -11.52 2.81 -26.19
N THR A 98 -11.14 2.13 -25.11
CA THR A 98 -12.04 1.26 -24.33
C THR A 98 -13.13 2.09 -23.64
N VAL A 99 -12.80 3.21 -23.02
CA VAL A 99 -13.78 4.13 -22.41
C VAL A 99 -14.78 4.65 -23.45
N LEU A 100 -14.32 5.02 -24.65
CA LEU A 100 -15.20 5.48 -25.73
C LEU A 100 -16.09 4.36 -26.27
N MET A 101 -15.59 3.13 -26.36
CA MET A 101 -16.40 1.97 -26.71
C MET A 101 -17.48 1.72 -25.66
N ILE A 102 -17.13 1.74 -24.37
CA ILE A 102 -18.08 1.61 -23.26
C ILE A 102 -19.16 2.70 -23.35
N HIS A 103 -18.76 3.96 -23.57
CA HIS A 103 -19.67 5.08 -23.68
C HIS A 103 -20.71 4.90 -24.80
N ARG A 104 -20.33 4.28 -25.92
CA ARG A 104 -21.19 4.11 -27.11
C ARG A 104 -22.04 2.84 -27.10
N ALA A 105 -21.50 1.74 -26.56
CA ALA A 105 -22.07 0.42 -26.75
C ALA A 105 -22.66 -0.21 -25.48
N GLU A 106 -22.21 0.22 -24.30
CA GLU A 106 -22.67 -0.35 -23.03
C GLU A 106 -23.85 0.43 -22.45
N ASP A 107 -24.65 -0.25 -21.63
CA ASP A 107 -25.78 0.32 -20.89
C ASP A 107 -25.37 1.49 -19.95
N PRO A 108 -26.34 2.28 -19.44
CA PRO A 108 -26.04 3.39 -18.53
C PRO A 108 -25.26 2.94 -17.30
N GLY A 109 -24.29 3.73 -16.84
CA GLY A 109 -23.50 3.46 -15.65
C GLY A 109 -22.11 4.07 -15.76
N ASP A 110 -21.50 4.44 -14.63
CA ASP A 110 -20.27 5.23 -14.65
C ASP A 110 -19.03 4.36 -14.82
N VAL A 111 -17.98 4.97 -15.36
CA VAL A 111 -16.69 4.32 -15.64
C VAL A 111 -15.65 4.78 -14.64
N LEU A 112 -14.87 3.82 -14.11
CA LEU A 112 -13.64 4.07 -13.38
C LEU A 112 -12.46 3.62 -14.23
N LEU A 113 -11.63 4.55 -14.65
CA LEU A 113 -10.39 4.30 -15.38
C LEU A 113 -9.20 4.46 -14.43
N PHE A 114 -8.35 3.43 -14.35
CA PHE A 114 -7.09 3.49 -13.63
C PHE A 114 -5.96 4.00 -14.54
N LEU A 115 -5.23 5.03 -14.12
CA LEU A 115 -3.99 5.52 -14.75
C LEU A 115 -2.89 5.72 -13.69
N THR A 116 -1.66 6.02 -14.12
CA THR A 116 -0.49 5.95 -13.23
C THR A 116 -0.09 7.30 -12.64
N GLY A 117 -0.50 8.42 -13.24
CA GLY A 117 -0.09 9.75 -12.79
C GLY A 117 -0.95 10.89 -13.31
N GLU A 118 -0.70 12.08 -12.76
CA GLU A 118 -1.44 13.32 -13.04
C GLU A 118 -1.39 13.73 -14.52
N GLU A 119 -0.21 13.70 -15.14
CA GLU A 119 -0.04 14.05 -16.56
C GLU A 119 -0.93 13.20 -17.48
N GLU A 120 -0.90 11.87 -17.32
CA GLU A 120 -1.78 10.95 -18.06
C GLU A 120 -3.27 11.23 -17.78
N ILE A 121 -3.62 11.60 -16.54
CA ILE A 121 -5.00 11.91 -16.16
C ILE A 121 -5.47 13.19 -16.87
N GLU A 122 -4.66 14.25 -16.87
CA GLU A 122 -5.01 15.51 -17.51
C GLU A 122 -5.20 15.35 -19.02
N GLU A 123 -4.31 14.60 -19.69
CA GLU A 123 -4.40 14.32 -21.13
C GLU A 123 -5.68 13.56 -21.51
N THR A 124 -6.19 12.71 -20.62
CA THR A 124 -7.36 11.86 -20.89
C THR A 124 -8.70 12.49 -20.49
N CYS A 125 -8.71 13.64 -19.80
CA CYS A 125 -9.94 14.27 -19.29
C CYS A 125 -10.81 14.97 -20.35
N HIS A 126 -10.50 14.83 -21.63
CA HIS A 126 -11.26 15.42 -22.73
C HIS A 126 -12.16 14.38 -23.40
N GLY A 127 -13.47 14.39 -23.09
CA GLY A 127 -14.43 13.42 -23.61
C GLY A 127 -15.79 14.02 -23.97
N PRO A 128 -16.61 13.29 -24.75
CA PRO A 128 -17.96 13.72 -25.09
C PRO A 128 -18.88 13.77 -23.86
N PRO A 129 -19.88 14.68 -23.82
CA PRO A 129 -20.83 14.77 -22.71
C PRO A 129 -21.71 13.52 -22.61
N GLY A 130 -22.12 13.14 -21.39
CA GLY A 130 -23.09 12.07 -21.16
C GLY A 130 -22.81 11.25 -19.90
N ARG A 131 -21.90 10.27 -20.01
CA ARG A 131 -21.54 9.33 -18.93
C ARG A 131 -20.43 9.92 -18.04
N LYS A 132 -20.53 9.76 -16.72
CA LYS A 132 -19.44 10.12 -15.81
C LYS A 132 -18.29 9.12 -15.97
N VAL A 133 -17.10 9.65 -16.24
CA VAL A 133 -15.85 8.88 -16.25
C VAL A 133 -14.98 9.46 -15.15
N VAL A 134 -14.63 8.62 -14.17
CA VAL A 134 -13.64 8.97 -13.16
C VAL A 134 -12.32 8.36 -13.59
N VAL A 135 -11.32 9.21 -13.76
CA VAL A 135 -9.95 8.77 -13.97
C VAL A 135 -9.21 8.90 -12.64
N SER A 136 -8.56 7.84 -12.18
CA SER A 136 -7.92 7.80 -10.88
C SER A 136 -6.64 6.97 -10.88
N THR A 137 -5.77 7.22 -9.92
CA THR A 137 -4.66 6.34 -9.60
C THR A 137 -5.13 5.17 -8.73
N ASN A 138 -4.20 4.47 -8.09
CA ASN A 138 -4.52 3.43 -7.10
C ASN A 138 -5.31 3.97 -5.88
N ILE A 139 -5.53 5.28 -5.72
CA ILE A 139 -6.39 5.83 -4.66
C ILE A 139 -7.82 5.26 -4.72
N ALA A 140 -8.37 5.02 -5.93
CA ALA A 140 -9.69 4.43 -6.07
C ALA A 140 -9.72 2.90 -5.82
N GLU A 141 -8.56 2.25 -5.70
CA GLU A 141 -8.41 0.80 -5.53
C GLU A 141 -8.84 0.31 -4.16
N THR A 142 -8.56 1.09 -3.11
CA THR A 142 -8.80 0.80 -1.68
C THR A 142 -9.68 1.88 -1.06
N SER A 143 -9.16 3.10 -1.01
CA SER A 143 -9.54 4.13 -0.05
C SER A 143 -10.89 4.84 -0.28
N LEU A 144 -11.50 4.72 -1.48
CA LEU A 144 -12.72 5.48 -1.81
C LEU A 144 -13.83 4.64 -2.46
N THR A 145 -15.06 4.85 -2.00
CA THR A 145 -16.28 4.39 -2.67
C THR A 145 -16.82 5.50 -3.56
N ILE A 146 -16.87 5.24 -4.87
CA ILE A 146 -17.49 6.14 -5.83
C ILE A 146 -18.79 5.49 -6.27
N ASP A 147 -19.90 6.13 -5.94
CA ASP A 147 -21.22 5.64 -6.33
C ASP A 147 -21.43 5.76 -7.84
N GLY A 148 -22.17 4.79 -8.39
CA GLY A 148 -22.53 4.73 -9.81
C GLY A 148 -21.53 3.98 -10.70
N ILE A 149 -20.33 3.64 -10.20
CA ILE A 149 -19.35 2.87 -10.97
C ILE A 149 -19.87 1.45 -11.20
N VAL A 150 -19.96 1.07 -12.48
CA VAL A 150 -20.30 -0.30 -12.91
C VAL A 150 -19.36 -0.82 -14.01
N TYR A 151 -18.51 0.06 -14.56
CA TYR A 151 -17.49 -0.28 -15.53
C TYR A 151 -16.12 0.10 -14.97
N VAL A 152 -15.16 -0.81 -15.05
CA VAL A 152 -13.75 -0.57 -14.71
C VAL A 152 -12.90 -0.79 -15.95
N VAL A 153 -11.97 0.12 -16.22
CA VAL A 153 -10.90 -0.05 -17.21
C VAL A 153 -9.58 -0.12 -16.44
N ASP A 154 -8.89 -1.26 -16.54
CA ASP A 154 -7.67 -1.56 -15.79
C ASP A 154 -6.50 -1.84 -16.74
N PRO A 155 -5.61 -0.86 -16.94
CA PRO A 155 -4.35 -1.06 -17.66
C PRO A 155 -3.38 -2.04 -17.00
N GLY A 156 -3.55 -2.35 -15.71
CA GLY A 156 -2.63 -3.26 -15.01
C GLY A 156 -1.36 -2.60 -14.46
N PHE A 157 -1.29 -1.26 -14.43
CA PHE A 157 -0.12 -0.52 -13.95
C PHE A 157 -0.43 0.38 -12.75
N SER A 158 0.63 0.70 -12.00
CA SER A 158 0.65 1.67 -10.91
C SER A 158 2.05 2.27 -10.75
N LYS A 159 2.15 3.48 -10.21
CA LYS A 159 3.45 4.01 -9.77
C LYS A 159 3.82 3.37 -8.44
N GLN A 160 5.01 2.76 -8.38
CA GLN A 160 5.53 2.10 -7.19
C GLN A 160 6.90 2.65 -6.83
N LYS A 161 7.17 2.76 -5.53
CA LYS A 161 8.50 3.11 -5.02
C LYS A 161 9.44 1.92 -5.21
N VAL A 162 10.57 2.18 -5.84
CA VAL A 162 11.64 1.21 -6.07
C VAL A 162 12.92 1.80 -5.52
N TYR A 163 13.52 1.11 -4.54
CA TYR A 163 14.80 1.49 -3.98
C TYR A 163 15.93 0.74 -4.67
N ASN A 164 16.91 1.46 -5.23
CA ASN A 164 18.13 0.86 -5.73
C ASN A 164 19.24 0.93 -4.67
N PRO A 165 19.60 -0.21 -4.04
CA PRO A 165 20.47 -0.23 -2.88
C PRO A 165 21.95 0.03 -3.22
N ARG A 166 22.34 -0.02 -4.51
CA ARG A 166 23.71 0.28 -4.97
C ARG A 166 23.95 1.78 -5.07
N ILE A 167 22.98 2.51 -5.61
CA ILE A 167 23.08 3.97 -5.80
C ILE A 167 22.42 4.76 -4.66
N ARG A 168 21.72 4.09 -3.73
CA ARG A 168 21.02 4.69 -2.58
C ARG A 168 19.95 5.72 -2.99
N VAL A 169 19.26 5.45 -4.11
CA VAL A 169 18.18 6.30 -4.63
C VAL A 169 16.87 5.53 -4.60
N GLU A 170 15.83 6.21 -4.11
CA GLU A 170 14.45 5.78 -4.28
C GLU A 170 13.87 6.48 -5.51
N SER A 171 13.29 5.71 -6.41
CA SER A 171 12.65 6.20 -7.63
C SER A 171 11.20 5.74 -7.67
N LEU A 172 10.33 6.57 -8.23
CA LEU A 172 8.95 6.20 -8.50
C LEU A 172 8.85 5.71 -9.94
N LEU A 173 8.64 4.41 -10.13
CA LEU A 173 8.58 3.77 -11.44
C LEU A 173 7.16 3.27 -11.71
N VAL A 174 6.72 3.36 -12.96
CA VAL A 174 5.52 2.65 -13.41
C VAL A 174 5.85 1.16 -13.41
N SER A 175 5.03 0.37 -12.73
CA SER A 175 5.23 -1.06 -12.54
C SER A 175 3.90 -1.82 -12.62
N PRO A 176 3.92 -3.09 -13.06
CA PRO A 176 2.72 -3.93 -13.05
C PRO A 176 2.13 -4.05 -11.64
N ILE A 177 0.81 -4.16 -11.58
CA ILE A 177 0.09 -4.40 -10.31
C ILE A 177 0.13 -5.88 -9.92
N SER A 178 -0.22 -6.17 -8.67
CA SER A 178 -0.44 -7.56 -8.24
C SER A 178 -1.79 -8.09 -8.70
N LYS A 179 -1.97 -9.41 -8.74
CA LYS A 179 -3.26 -10.07 -8.95
C LYS A 179 -4.29 -9.63 -7.91
N SER A 180 -3.87 -9.51 -6.66
CA SER A 180 -4.70 -8.95 -5.58
C SER A 180 -5.20 -7.55 -5.91
N SER A 181 -4.32 -6.64 -6.36
CA SER A 181 -4.71 -5.30 -6.79
C SER A 181 -5.68 -5.33 -7.98
N ALA A 182 -5.40 -6.14 -8.99
CA ALA A 182 -6.28 -6.30 -10.15
C ALA A 182 -7.68 -6.81 -9.77
N GLN A 183 -7.79 -7.66 -8.74
CA GLN A 183 -9.08 -8.12 -8.20
C GLN A 183 -9.80 -7.01 -7.45
N GLN A 184 -9.09 -6.21 -6.65
CA GLN A 184 -9.68 -5.08 -5.94
C GLN A 184 -10.21 -4.01 -6.91
N ARG A 185 -9.44 -3.70 -7.96
CA ARG A 185 -9.86 -2.80 -9.06
C ARG A 185 -11.12 -3.31 -9.72
N ALA A 186 -11.15 -4.59 -10.13
CA ALA A 186 -12.34 -5.20 -10.73
C ALA A 186 -13.56 -5.15 -9.77
N GLY A 187 -13.34 -5.39 -8.47
CA GLY A 187 -14.40 -5.34 -7.46
C GLY A 187 -15.09 -3.99 -7.32
N ARG A 188 -14.47 -2.88 -7.79
CA ARG A 188 -15.08 -1.55 -7.79
C ARG A 188 -16.32 -1.47 -8.71
N ALA A 189 -16.35 -2.25 -9.80
CA ALA A 189 -17.51 -2.35 -10.69
C ALA A 189 -18.72 -3.07 -10.05
N GLY A 190 -18.48 -3.93 -9.07
CA GLY A 190 -19.52 -4.79 -8.47
C GLY A 190 -20.20 -4.21 -7.23
N ARG A 191 -20.01 -2.93 -6.90
CA ARG A 191 -20.46 -2.38 -5.61
C ARG A 191 -21.95 -2.07 -5.54
N THR A 192 -22.55 -1.65 -6.64
CA THR A 192 -23.95 -1.20 -6.68
C THR A 192 -24.89 -2.20 -7.36
N ARG A 193 -24.39 -2.88 -8.39
CA ARG A 193 -25.09 -3.91 -9.18
C ARG A 193 -24.06 -4.67 -10.03
N PRO A 194 -24.45 -5.69 -10.82
CA PRO A 194 -23.51 -6.38 -11.70
C PRO A 194 -22.78 -5.41 -12.63
N GLY A 195 -21.48 -5.63 -12.81
CA GLY A 195 -20.60 -4.73 -13.55
C GLY A 195 -19.63 -5.47 -14.48
N LYS A 196 -18.79 -4.71 -15.18
CA LYS A 196 -17.78 -5.25 -16.08
C LYS A 196 -16.40 -4.63 -15.80
N CYS A 197 -15.36 -5.43 -15.92
CA CYS A 197 -13.96 -4.98 -15.82
C CYS A 197 -13.22 -5.34 -17.10
N PHE A 198 -12.64 -4.33 -17.75
CA PHE A 198 -11.87 -4.45 -18.98
C PHE A 198 -10.38 -4.31 -18.65
N ARG A 199 -9.66 -5.43 -18.70
CA ARG A 199 -8.21 -5.50 -18.45
C ARG A 199 -7.47 -5.35 -19.77
N LEU A 200 -6.55 -4.39 -19.84
CA LEU A 200 -5.79 -4.08 -21.07
C LEU A 200 -4.52 -4.93 -21.23
N TYR A 201 -4.57 -6.14 -20.70
CA TYR A 201 -3.51 -7.13 -20.73
C TYR A 201 -4.14 -8.51 -20.92
N THR A 202 -3.34 -9.47 -21.37
CA THR A 202 -3.86 -10.80 -21.69
C THR A 202 -4.15 -11.61 -20.43
N GLU A 203 -5.05 -12.59 -20.53
CA GLU A 203 -5.28 -13.54 -19.43
C GLU A 203 -4.02 -14.34 -19.10
N LYS A 204 -3.19 -14.62 -20.11
CA LYS A 204 -1.91 -15.28 -19.91
C LYS A 204 -1.00 -14.43 -19.02
N ASP A 205 -0.84 -13.14 -19.32
CA ASP A 205 0.01 -12.24 -18.55
C ASP A 205 -0.52 -12.07 -17.11
N PHE A 206 -1.84 -12.01 -16.95
CA PHE A 206 -2.46 -12.02 -15.62
C PHE A 206 -2.05 -13.25 -14.81
N MET A 207 -2.00 -14.44 -15.44
CA MET A 207 -1.70 -15.68 -14.73
C MET A 207 -0.20 -15.92 -14.49
N SER A 208 0.65 -15.59 -15.47
CA SER A 208 2.09 -15.91 -15.45
C SER A 208 3.00 -14.76 -15.02
N GLU A 209 2.67 -13.51 -15.35
CA GLU A 209 3.57 -12.37 -15.15
C GLU A 209 3.23 -11.58 -13.88
N LEU A 210 1.95 -11.50 -13.49
CA LEU A 210 1.56 -10.75 -12.29
C LEU A 210 1.82 -11.56 -11.01
N GLU A 211 2.50 -10.91 -10.07
CA GLU A 211 2.68 -11.42 -8.71
C GLU A 211 1.34 -11.53 -7.97
N GLU A 212 1.18 -12.52 -7.08
CA GLU A 212 -0.05 -12.71 -6.32
C GLU A 212 -0.39 -11.49 -5.44
N GLN A 213 0.62 -10.95 -4.76
CA GLN A 213 0.50 -9.80 -3.86
C GLN A 213 1.73 -8.90 -3.98
N THR A 214 1.53 -7.61 -3.73
CA THR A 214 2.62 -6.65 -3.67
C THR A 214 3.49 -6.92 -2.44
N TYR A 215 4.81 -6.95 -2.62
CA TYR A 215 5.74 -7.12 -1.50
C TYR A 215 5.67 -5.94 -0.52
N PRO A 216 5.75 -6.20 0.80
CA PRO A 216 5.78 -5.15 1.83
C PRO A 216 6.89 -4.13 1.59
N GLU A 217 6.61 -2.85 1.85
CA GLU A 217 7.59 -1.77 1.65
C GLU A 217 8.88 -2.00 2.48
N ILE A 218 8.76 -2.61 3.67
CA ILE A 218 9.92 -2.90 4.53
C ILE A 218 10.99 -3.77 3.86
N LEU A 219 10.62 -4.57 2.87
CA LEU A 219 11.55 -5.43 2.14
C LEU A 219 12.19 -4.75 0.91
N ARG A 220 11.67 -3.59 0.49
CA ARG A 220 12.02 -2.97 -0.80
C ARG A 220 12.26 -1.45 -0.77
N CYS A 221 12.27 -0.83 0.40
CA CYS A 221 12.47 0.62 0.57
C CYS A 221 13.69 0.96 1.43
N ASN A 222 14.10 2.24 1.41
CA ASN A 222 15.10 2.78 2.32
C ASN A 222 14.53 2.86 3.75
N LEU A 223 15.26 2.34 4.73
CA LEU A 223 14.84 2.28 6.13
C LEU A 223 15.40 3.41 7.00
N ALA A 224 16.14 4.37 6.46
CA ALA A 224 16.79 5.43 7.24
C ALA A 224 15.81 6.21 8.13
N ASN A 225 14.68 6.67 7.57
CA ASN A 225 13.63 7.32 8.36
C ASN A 225 13.08 6.41 9.46
N THR A 226 12.73 5.18 9.10
CA THR A 226 12.18 4.18 10.01
C THR A 226 13.13 3.88 11.16
N VAL A 227 14.42 3.68 10.88
CA VAL A 227 15.44 3.42 11.89
C VAL A 227 15.59 4.62 12.83
N LEU A 228 15.61 5.84 12.30
CA LEU A 228 15.68 7.05 13.12
C LEU A 228 14.47 7.15 14.08
N GLU A 229 13.26 6.85 13.59
CA GLU A 229 12.05 6.83 14.41
C GLU A 229 12.07 5.74 15.49
N LEU A 230 12.50 4.53 15.14
CA LEU A 230 12.63 3.41 16.09
C LEU A 230 13.64 3.74 17.21
N VAL A 231 14.80 4.32 16.85
CA VAL A 231 15.79 4.75 17.83
C VAL A 231 15.25 5.86 18.72
N LYS A 232 14.52 6.84 18.16
CA LYS A 232 13.82 7.89 18.94
C LYS A 232 12.82 7.31 19.93
N LEU A 233 12.13 6.23 19.57
CA LEU A 233 11.21 5.49 20.45
C LEU A 233 11.94 4.66 21.53
N GLY A 234 13.27 4.64 21.52
CA GLY A 234 14.10 3.95 22.51
C GLY A 234 14.37 2.47 22.16
N ILE A 235 14.12 2.06 20.92
CA ILE A 235 14.37 0.69 20.47
C ILE A 235 15.85 0.55 20.09
N LYS A 236 16.59 -0.20 20.90
CA LYS A 236 18.04 -0.41 20.72
C LYS A 236 18.36 -1.60 19.82
N ASP A 237 17.69 -2.73 20.01
CA ASP A 237 17.93 -3.95 19.22
C ASP A 237 16.99 -3.97 18.01
N LEU A 238 17.40 -3.29 16.94
CA LEU A 238 16.64 -3.19 15.69
C LEU A 238 16.52 -4.52 14.96
N VAL A 239 17.46 -5.45 15.18
CA VAL A 239 17.48 -6.78 14.54
C VAL A 239 16.43 -7.69 15.17
N LYS A 240 16.24 -7.61 16.49
CA LYS A 240 15.23 -8.39 17.22
C LYS A 240 13.89 -7.69 17.38
N PHE A 241 13.70 -6.53 16.73
CA PHE A 241 12.38 -5.91 16.71
C PHE A 241 11.36 -6.86 16.06
N ASP A 242 10.13 -6.85 16.60
CA ASP A 242 9.08 -7.80 16.25
C ASP A 242 8.39 -7.40 14.94
N TYR A 243 9.09 -7.50 13.81
CA TYR A 243 8.53 -7.19 12.49
C TYR A 243 7.52 -8.26 12.04
N VAL A 244 6.53 -7.86 11.23
CA VAL A 244 5.68 -8.84 10.51
C VAL A 244 6.51 -9.59 9.47
N ASP A 245 7.32 -8.86 8.70
CA ASP A 245 8.35 -9.38 7.82
C ASP A 245 9.65 -8.62 8.11
N ALA A 246 10.70 -9.32 8.53
CA ALA A 246 11.96 -8.67 8.90
C ALA A 246 12.74 -8.23 7.65
N PRO A 247 13.27 -7.00 7.62
CA PRO A 247 14.17 -6.57 6.56
C PRO A 247 15.51 -7.32 6.62
N ALA A 248 16.23 -7.35 5.49
CA ALA A 248 17.58 -7.90 5.46
C ALA A 248 18.52 -7.12 6.42
N PRO A 249 19.39 -7.79 7.18
CA PRO A 249 20.34 -7.13 8.08
C PRO A 249 21.20 -6.07 7.39
N GLU A 250 21.60 -6.32 6.14
CA GLU A 250 22.38 -5.40 5.33
C GLU A 250 21.63 -4.11 5.00
N THR A 251 20.29 -4.14 4.94
CA THR A 251 19.45 -2.95 4.73
C THR A 251 19.42 -2.09 5.98
N LEU A 252 19.30 -2.71 7.16
CA LEU A 252 19.38 -2.01 8.45
C LEU A 252 20.77 -1.38 8.67
N MET A 253 21.83 -2.12 8.35
CA MET A 253 23.20 -1.63 8.48
C MET A 253 23.45 -0.39 7.62
N ARG A 254 22.99 -0.38 6.36
CA ARG A 254 23.08 0.79 5.48
C ARG A 254 22.31 2.01 6.02
N ALA A 255 21.15 1.78 6.62
CA ALA A 255 20.36 2.85 7.23
C ALA A 255 21.10 3.46 8.43
N LEU A 256 21.70 2.62 9.29
CA LEU A 256 22.53 3.06 10.42
C LEU A 256 23.77 3.83 9.96
N GLU A 257 24.49 3.32 8.97
CA GLU A 257 25.65 4.01 8.37
C GLU A 257 25.28 5.39 7.81
N LEU A 258 24.14 5.49 7.13
CA LEU A 258 23.65 6.77 6.59
C LEU A 258 23.32 7.74 7.73
N LEU A 259 22.63 7.30 8.79
CA LEU A 259 22.28 8.16 9.92
C LEU A 259 23.50 8.60 10.72
N ASN A 260 24.50 7.73 10.89
CA ASN A 260 25.79 8.11 11.50
C ASN A 260 26.53 9.12 10.62
N PHE A 261 26.57 8.92 9.28
CA PHE A 261 27.16 9.90 8.34
C PHE A 261 26.46 11.27 8.37
N LEU A 262 25.15 11.29 8.61
CA LEU A 262 24.37 12.53 8.78
C LEU A 262 24.51 13.14 10.19
N ALA A 263 25.30 12.53 11.07
CA ALA A 263 25.44 12.88 12.49
C ALA A 263 24.11 12.84 13.27
N ALA A 264 23.13 12.05 12.79
CA ALA A 264 21.89 11.79 13.50
C ALA A 264 22.09 10.74 14.62
N LEU A 265 22.99 9.79 14.40
CA LEU A 265 23.42 8.80 15.39
C LEU A 265 24.92 8.94 15.69
N ASP A 266 25.33 8.61 16.91
CA ASP A 266 26.74 8.45 17.25
C ASP A 266 27.28 7.05 16.86
N ASP A 267 28.56 6.78 17.14
CA ASP A 267 29.23 5.52 16.81
C ASP A 267 28.71 4.32 17.62
N ASP A 268 28.08 4.60 18.77
CA ASP A 268 27.42 3.62 19.62
C ASP A 268 25.95 3.38 19.20
N GLY A 269 25.46 4.10 18.18
CA GLY A 269 24.11 4.01 17.66
C GLY A 269 23.05 4.76 18.48
N ASN A 270 23.46 5.66 19.39
CA ASN A 270 22.54 6.49 20.16
C ASN A 270 22.18 7.78 19.40
N LEU A 271 21.01 8.31 19.69
CA LEU A 271 20.50 9.53 19.09
C LEU A 271 21.29 10.76 19.55
N THR A 272 21.84 11.52 18.60
CA THR A 272 22.50 12.80 18.90
C THR A 272 21.47 13.92 19.11
N PRO A 273 21.86 15.09 19.65
CA PRO A 273 20.97 16.25 19.69
C PRO A 273 20.45 16.65 18.30
N LEU A 274 21.31 16.55 17.27
CA LEU A 274 20.93 16.77 15.88
C LEU A 274 19.92 15.72 15.42
N GLY A 275 20.18 14.44 15.68
CA GLY A 275 19.26 13.35 15.35
C GLY A 275 17.90 13.50 16.00
N SER A 276 17.84 13.98 17.25
CA SER A 276 16.58 14.27 17.94
C SER A 276 15.78 15.35 17.23
N MET A 277 16.43 16.45 16.82
CA MET A 277 15.80 17.51 16.04
C MET A 277 15.36 17.00 14.67
N MET A 278 16.22 16.27 13.96
CA MET A 278 15.88 15.66 12.68
C MET A 278 14.62 14.81 12.84
N ALA A 279 14.54 13.95 13.86
CA ALA A 279 13.42 13.06 14.07
C ALA A 279 12.08 13.75 14.43
N GLU A 280 12.04 15.08 14.60
CA GLU A 280 10.79 15.85 14.76
C GLU A 280 10.16 16.28 13.43
N PHE A 281 10.93 16.34 12.35
CA PHE A 281 10.43 16.74 11.04
C PHE A 281 9.95 15.54 10.23
N PRO A 282 8.87 15.64 9.44
CA PRO A 282 8.35 14.54 8.62
C PRO A 282 9.00 14.51 7.21
N LEU A 283 10.33 14.64 7.11
CA LEU A 283 11.05 14.72 5.81
C LEU A 283 12.06 13.56 5.63
N ASP A 284 12.78 13.42 4.53
CA ASP A 284 13.89 12.45 4.49
C ASP A 284 15.10 12.95 5.32
N PRO A 285 15.85 12.10 6.05
CA PRO A 285 16.92 12.58 6.92
C PRO A 285 18.02 13.29 6.12
N GLN A 286 18.22 12.95 4.85
CA GLN A 286 19.19 13.63 3.99
C GLN A 286 18.78 15.09 3.72
N VAL A 287 17.47 15.36 3.64
CA VAL A 287 16.92 16.71 3.42
C VAL A 287 16.91 17.51 4.72
N ARG A 288 16.65 16.86 5.87
CA ARG A 288 16.58 17.50 7.21
C ARG A 288 17.90 18.09 7.69
N ARG A 289 19.02 17.78 7.05
CA ARG A 289 20.35 18.31 7.39
C ARG A 289 20.52 19.78 6.99
N PHE A 290 19.76 20.24 6.00
CA PHE A 290 19.77 21.61 5.48
C PHE A 290 18.65 22.44 6.10
#